data_AF-A0A7V4NYT5-F1
#
_entry.id   AF-A0A7V4NYT5-F1
#
_cell.length_a   1.000
_cell.length_b   1.000
_cell.length_c   1.000
_cell.angle_alpha   90.00
_cell.angle_beta   90.00
_cell.angle_gamma   90.00
#
_symmetry.space_group_name_H-M   'P 1'
#
loop_
_entity.id
_entity.type
_entity.pdbx_description
1 polymer ?
#
loop_
_entity_poly.entity_id
_entity_poly.type
_entity_poly.pdbx_seq_one_letter_code
_entity_poly.pdbx_strand_id
1 'polypeptide(L)'
;MEVVAAERIFRRPLVNPFTGRRSRAFILGGKIDAIARLADGRHAVLEYKTAGEDIGPDSDYWLRLRCDPQISLYVIAGRALGYDIATVLYDVTRKPTIAPLRATPPDKRKYTKDGRLYATQRECDETPEEYGARLLTDIGERPDYYFQRREVPRLEDELAEFQAELWQQAKQLLDARRHGRWFRNIHRFTCGTCEFADLCLNGVRVVPGTAPSGFQILSDVHPELSAGDDQ
;
A
#
# COMPACT_ATOMS: atom_id res chain seq x y z
N MET A 1 1.37 21.85 6.92
CA MET A 1 0.33 20.84 7.14
C MET A 1 0.47 20.33 8.57
N GLU A 2 -0.63 20.02 9.22
CA GLU A 2 -0.69 19.44 10.56
C GLU A 2 -1.48 18.14 10.50
N VAL A 3 -0.99 17.08 11.13
CA VAL A 3 -1.75 15.83 11.28
C VAL A 3 -2.77 16.03 12.40
N VAL A 4 -4.06 15.90 12.09
CA VAL A 4 -5.17 16.09 13.04
C VAL A 4 -5.64 14.78 13.66
N ALA A 5 -5.37 13.67 12.97
CA ALA A 5 -5.71 12.33 13.40
C ALA A 5 -4.79 11.33 12.69
N ALA A 6 -4.33 10.31 13.40
CA ALA A 6 -3.53 9.22 12.83
C ALA A 6 -4.23 7.88 13.10
N GLU A 7 -4.02 6.91 12.22
CA GLU A 7 -4.43 5.51 12.37
C GLU A 7 -5.91 5.34 12.76
N ARG A 8 -6.79 6.18 12.18
CA ARG A 8 -8.20 6.22 12.56
C ARG A 8 -8.95 5.03 11.98
N ILE A 9 -9.37 4.14 12.86
CA ILE A 9 -10.27 3.03 12.54
C ILE A 9 -11.68 3.58 12.24
N PHE A 10 -12.30 3.07 11.19
CA PHE A 10 -13.72 3.30 10.92
C PHE A 10 -14.46 1.97 10.73
N ARG A 11 -15.72 1.96 11.15
CA ARG A 11 -16.70 0.92 10.84
C ARG A 11 -17.98 1.61 10.41
N ARG A 12 -18.49 1.27 9.22
CA ARG A 12 -19.72 1.85 8.70
C ARG A 12 -20.57 0.81 7.99
N PRO A 13 -21.89 0.97 7.96
CA PRO A 13 -22.74 0.14 7.11
C PRO A 13 -22.32 0.28 5.64
N LEU A 14 -22.25 -0.83 4.92
CA LEU A 14 -22.31 -0.76 3.45
C LEU A 14 -23.72 -0.30 3.08
N VAL A 15 -23.84 0.73 2.24
CA VAL A 15 -25.14 1.29 1.83
C VAL A 15 -25.34 1.03 0.35
N ASN A 16 -26.55 0.63 -0.04
CA ASN A 16 -26.94 0.55 -1.44
C ASN A 16 -27.06 1.97 -2.00
N PRO A 17 -26.24 2.37 -2.99
CA PRO A 17 -26.23 3.74 -3.49
C PRO A 17 -27.54 4.13 -4.18
N PHE A 18 -28.30 3.17 -4.72
CA PHE A 18 -29.55 3.43 -5.42
C PHE A 18 -30.77 3.55 -4.50
N THR A 19 -30.76 2.86 -3.36
CA THR A 19 -31.93 2.82 -2.46
C THR A 19 -31.69 3.48 -1.11
N GLY A 20 -30.45 3.89 -0.81
CA GLY A 20 -30.04 4.41 0.51
C GLY A 20 -30.15 3.40 1.66
N ARG A 21 -30.42 2.12 1.37
CA ARG A 21 -30.65 1.10 2.40
C ARG A 21 -29.34 0.47 2.82
N ARG A 22 -29.19 0.24 4.12
CA ARG A 22 -28.04 -0.47 4.70
C ARG A 22 -28.06 -1.94 4.29
N SER A 23 -26.89 -2.48 3.98
CA SER A 23 -26.67 -3.92 3.84
C SER A 23 -26.96 -4.61 5.16
N ARG A 24 -27.61 -5.78 5.09
CA ARG A 24 -27.83 -6.66 6.24
C ARG A 24 -26.69 -7.66 6.45
N ALA A 25 -25.77 -7.76 5.49
CA ALA A 25 -24.76 -8.80 5.45
C ALA A 25 -23.32 -8.28 5.60
N PHE A 26 -23.09 -6.99 5.34
CA PHE A 26 -21.75 -6.42 5.33
C PHE A 26 -21.71 -5.06 5.99
N ILE A 27 -20.60 -4.83 6.69
CA ILE A 27 -20.09 -3.52 7.07
C ILE A 27 -18.80 -3.28 6.29
N LEU A 28 -18.46 -2.01 6.10
CA LEU A 28 -17.15 -1.57 5.63
C LEU A 28 -16.32 -1.21 6.85
N GLY A 29 -15.11 -1.75 6.93
CA GLY A 29 -14.13 -1.45 7.96
C GLY A 29 -12.78 -1.14 7.35
N GLY A 30 -12.01 -0.31 8.02
CA GLY A 30 -10.66 0.06 7.60
C GLY A 30 -10.00 0.98 8.61
N LYS A 31 -8.76 1.36 8.32
CA LYS A 31 -7.94 2.23 9.14
C LYS A 31 -7.25 3.26 8.23
N ILE A 32 -7.55 4.53 8.46
CA ILE A 32 -6.99 5.65 7.69
C ILE A 32 -5.64 5.98 8.30
N ASP A 33 -4.57 5.93 7.50
CA ASP A 33 -3.19 6.27 7.90
C ASP A 33 -3.14 7.59 8.68
N ALA A 34 -3.65 8.67 8.08
CA ALA A 34 -3.83 9.94 8.75
C ALA A 34 -4.89 10.84 8.09
N ILE A 35 -5.38 11.79 8.88
CA ILE A 35 -6.13 12.96 8.42
C ILE A 35 -5.29 14.17 8.76
N ALA A 36 -5.13 15.06 7.81
CA ALA A 36 -4.31 16.26 7.96
C ALA A 36 -5.08 17.52 7.63
N ARG A 37 -4.73 18.62 8.28
CA ARG A 37 -5.13 19.98 7.91
C ARG A 37 -4.03 20.61 7.07
N LEU A 38 -4.37 20.96 5.84
CA LEU A 38 -3.48 21.63 4.89
C LEU A 38 -3.23 23.08 5.31
N ALA A 39 -2.24 23.72 4.68
CA ALA A 39 -1.88 25.11 5.01
C ALA A 39 -3.01 26.11 4.70
N ASP A 40 -3.89 25.77 3.75
CA ASP A 40 -5.09 26.55 3.38
C ASP A 40 -6.31 26.23 4.25
N GLY A 41 -6.18 25.37 5.27
CA GLY A 41 -7.23 25.00 6.20
C GLY A 41 -8.10 23.82 5.78
N ARG A 42 -8.01 23.31 4.54
CA ARG A 42 -8.77 22.13 4.10
C ARG A 42 -8.31 20.88 4.86
N HIS A 43 -9.22 19.93 5.10
CA HIS A 43 -8.82 18.59 5.51
C HIS A 43 -8.49 17.70 4.31
N ALA A 44 -7.46 16.88 4.46
CA ALA A 44 -7.07 15.86 3.50
C ALA A 44 -6.92 14.51 4.20
N VAL A 45 -7.22 13.42 3.49
CA VAL A 45 -6.65 12.12 3.85
C VAL A 45 -5.16 12.17 3.53
N LEU A 46 -4.30 11.79 4.46
CA LEU A 46 -2.86 11.68 4.25
C LEU A 46 -2.52 10.19 4.12
N GLU A 47 -2.00 9.80 2.96
CA GLU A 47 -1.69 8.41 2.63
C GLU A 47 -0.19 8.25 2.37
N TYR A 48 0.46 7.32 3.08
CA TYR A 48 1.88 7.05 2.92
C TYR A 48 2.09 5.85 2.00
N LYS A 49 2.89 6.02 0.95
CA LYS A 49 3.26 4.90 0.06
C LYS A 49 4.77 4.81 -0.11
N THR A 50 5.25 3.59 -0.28
CA THR A 50 6.59 3.34 -0.82
C THR A 50 6.48 2.82 -2.24
N ALA A 51 7.38 3.26 -3.12
CA ALA A 51 7.37 2.88 -4.53
C ALA A 51 8.75 2.36 -4.95
N GLY A 52 8.79 1.25 -5.69
CA GLY A 52 10.02 0.78 -6.36
C GLY A 52 10.16 1.31 -7.80
N GLU A 53 9.07 1.83 -8.35
CA GLU A 53 9.00 2.39 -9.71
C GLU A 53 9.32 3.90 -9.71
N ASP A 54 9.30 4.51 -10.89
CA ASP A 54 9.50 5.95 -11.01
C ASP A 54 8.30 6.71 -10.43
N ILE A 55 8.58 7.73 -9.62
CA ILE A 55 7.57 8.60 -9.00
C ILE A 55 7.70 10.06 -9.48
N GLY A 56 8.52 10.28 -10.52
CA GLY A 56 8.68 11.57 -11.16
C GLY A 56 7.35 12.17 -11.65
N PRO A 57 7.36 13.45 -12.01
CA PRO A 57 6.12 14.19 -12.18
C PRO A 57 5.23 13.68 -13.31
N ASP A 58 5.82 13.12 -14.35
CA ASP A 58 5.16 12.60 -15.55
C ASP A 58 5.01 11.06 -15.52
N SER A 59 5.28 10.43 -14.38
CA SER A 59 5.19 8.97 -14.23
C SER A 59 3.73 8.47 -14.23
N ASP A 60 3.49 7.36 -14.92
CA ASP A 60 2.24 6.59 -14.90
C ASP A 60 1.83 6.13 -13.49
N TYR A 61 2.78 6.12 -12.54
CA TYR A 61 2.51 5.86 -11.13
C TYR A 61 1.35 6.72 -10.59
N TRP A 62 1.36 8.02 -10.92
CA TRP A 62 0.34 8.95 -10.45
C TRP A 62 -0.98 8.78 -11.17
N LEU A 63 -0.96 8.41 -12.45
CA LEU A 63 -2.16 8.07 -13.21
C LEU A 63 -2.86 6.86 -12.58
N ARG A 64 -2.09 5.83 -12.17
CA ARG A 64 -2.62 4.66 -11.49
C ARG A 64 -3.22 4.99 -10.13
N LEU A 65 -2.55 5.81 -9.31
CA LEU A 65 -3.07 6.22 -7.99
C LEU A 65 -4.37 7.04 -8.10
N ARG A 66 -4.56 7.81 -9.17
CA ARG A 66 -5.84 8.46 -9.45
C ARG A 66 -6.98 7.46 -9.66
N CYS A 67 -6.75 6.19 -9.91
CA CYS A 67 -7.84 5.20 -9.98
C CYS A 67 -7.85 4.24 -8.79
N ASP A 68 -7.05 4.52 -7.74
CA ASP A 68 -7.01 3.66 -6.57
C ASP A 68 -8.34 3.75 -5.78
N PRO A 69 -9.10 2.65 -5.65
CA PRO A 69 -10.36 2.64 -4.89
C PRO A 69 -10.16 2.86 -3.39
N GLN A 70 -8.95 2.58 -2.85
CA GLN A 70 -8.66 2.74 -1.42
C GLN A 70 -8.92 4.18 -0.96
N ILE A 71 -8.48 5.16 -1.74
CA ILE A 71 -8.61 6.56 -1.35
C ILE A 71 -10.05 7.06 -1.44
N SER A 72 -10.88 6.50 -2.33
CA SER A 72 -12.32 6.79 -2.36
C SER A 72 -13.00 6.29 -1.09
N LEU A 73 -12.62 5.11 -0.59
CA LEU A 73 -13.11 4.59 0.69
C LEU A 73 -12.72 5.51 1.85
N TYR A 74 -11.47 5.98 1.89
CA TYR A 74 -10.98 6.83 2.97
C TYR A 74 -11.59 8.23 2.94
N VAL A 75 -11.85 8.82 1.78
CA VAL A 75 -12.60 10.09 1.67
C VAL A 75 -14.01 9.92 2.24
N ILE A 76 -14.74 8.88 1.84
CA ILE A 76 -16.09 8.61 2.34
C ILE A 76 -16.07 8.34 3.85
N ALA A 77 -15.09 7.57 4.34
CA ALA A 77 -14.94 7.24 5.74
C ALA A 77 -14.59 8.47 6.58
N GLY A 78 -13.60 9.26 6.16
CA GLY A 78 -13.19 10.50 6.83
C GLY A 78 -14.35 11.50 6.94
N ARG A 79 -15.13 11.67 5.86
CA ARG A 79 -16.37 12.47 5.88
C ARG A 79 -17.39 11.93 6.87
N ALA A 80 -17.59 10.62 6.93
CA ALA A 80 -18.51 10.00 7.88
C ALA A 80 -18.04 10.10 9.35
N LEU A 81 -16.73 10.24 9.58
CA LEU A 81 -16.14 10.52 10.90
C LEU A 81 -16.24 12.01 11.29
N GLY A 82 -16.77 12.87 10.42
CA GLY A 82 -16.99 14.29 10.70
C GLY A 82 -15.92 15.24 10.16
N TYR A 83 -14.98 14.74 9.35
CA TYR A 83 -13.96 15.58 8.72
C TYR A 83 -14.42 16.07 7.35
N ASP A 84 -14.30 17.37 7.08
CA ASP A 84 -14.57 17.93 5.75
C ASP A 84 -13.41 17.66 4.77
N ILE A 85 -13.27 16.40 4.36
CA ILE A 85 -12.20 15.93 3.47
C ILE A 85 -12.43 16.50 2.06
N ALA A 86 -11.49 17.35 1.63
CA ALA A 86 -11.50 17.99 0.33
C ALA A 86 -10.59 17.31 -0.71
N THR A 87 -9.59 16.56 -0.27
CA THR A 87 -8.59 15.94 -1.15
C THR A 87 -7.89 14.76 -0.45
N VAL A 88 -7.06 14.04 -1.20
CA VAL A 88 -6.11 13.07 -0.65
C VAL A 88 -4.71 13.60 -0.92
N LEU A 89 -3.86 13.65 0.10
CA LEU A 89 -2.46 13.99 -0.01
C LEU A 89 -1.64 12.70 0.06
N TYR A 90 -0.99 12.34 -1.03
CA TYR A 90 -0.04 11.24 -1.05
C TYR A 90 1.35 11.73 -0.66
N ASP A 91 1.97 11.03 0.29
CA ASP A 91 3.40 11.10 0.60
C ASP A 91 4.09 9.82 0.13
N VAL A 92 4.89 9.95 -0.92
CA VAL A 92 5.50 8.80 -1.59
C VAL A 92 7.00 8.82 -1.43
N THR A 93 7.53 7.73 -0.88
CA THR A 93 8.97 7.51 -0.72
C THR A 93 9.44 6.43 -1.71
N ARG A 94 10.34 6.82 -2.61
CA ARG A 94 10.98 5.90 -3.56
C ARG A 94 12.01 5.02 -2.84
N LYS A 95 11.99 3.73 -3.12
CA LYS A 95 13.04 2.80 -2.70
C LYS A 95 14.36 3.18 -3.38
N PRO A 96 15.48 3.24 -2.64
CA PRO A 96 16.77 3.50 -3.24
C PRO A 96 17.15 2.49 -4.32
N THR A 97 17.78 2.96 -5.39
CA THR A 97 18.24 2.11 -6.50
C THR A 97 19.72 1.77 -6.42
N ILE A 98 20.49 2.48 -5.57
CA ILE A 98 21.86 2.09 -5.28
C ILE A 98 21.88 0.79 -4.48
N ALA A 99 22.91 -0.02 -4.67
CA ALA A 99 23.15 -1.25 -3.92
C ALA A 99 24.43 -1.13 -3.09
N PRO A 100 24.59 -1.91 -2.01
CA PRO A 100 25.86 -2.02 -1.30
C PRO A 100 27.00 -2.39 -2.25
N LEU A 101 28.13 -1.69 -2.14
CA LEU A 101 29.31 -1.98 -2.98
C LEU A 101 29.98 -3.27 -2.52
N ARG A 102 30.39 -4.11 -3.48
CA ARG A 102 31.07 -5.38 -3.20
C ARG A 102 32.58 -5.28 -3.39
N ALA A 103 33.29 -6.10 -2.63
CA ALA A 103 34.70 -6.37 -2.85
C ALA A 103 34.93 -6.81 -4.30
N THR A 104 36.00 -6.30 -4.89
CA THR A 104 36.47 -6.78 -6.19
C THR A 104 37.07 -8.17 -5.99
N PRO A 105 36.62 -9.18 -6.75
CA PRO A 105 37.20 -10.53 -6.70
C PRO A 105 38.73 -10.48 -6.88
N PRO A 106 39.51 -11.24 -6.08
CA PRO A 106 40.97 -11.16 -6.09
C PRO A 106 41.60 -11.31 -7.49
N ASP A 107 41.04 -12.18 -8.32
CA ASP A 107 41.46 -12.46 -9.70
C ASP A 107 41.27 -11.27 -10.66
N LYS A 108 40.43 -10.29 -10.29
CA LYS A 108 40.12 -9.10 -11.10
C LYS A 108 40.77 -7.82 -10.59
N ARG A 109 41.51 -7.87 -9.48
CA ARG A 109 42.15 -6.68 -8.88
C ARG A 109 43.31 -6.19 -9.76
N LYS A 110 43.37 -4.87 -9.94
CA LYS A 110 44.39 -4.16 -10.68
C LYS A 110 45.04 -3.14 -9.76
N TYR A 111 46.36 -3.06 -9.85
CA TYR A 111 47.19 -2.27 -8.95
C TYR A 111 47.90 -1.17 -9.72
N THR A 112 48.02 0.00 -9.09
CA THR A 112 48.89 1.09 -9.57
C THR A 112 50.35 0.68 -9.44
N LYS A 113 51.26 1.44 -10.06
CA LYS A 113 52.71 1.22 -9.94
C LYS A 113 53.18 1.25 -8.47
N ASP A 114 52.45 1.96 -7.61
CA ASP A 114 52.73 2.09 -6.18
C ASP A 114 52.07 0.99 -5.31
N GLY A 115 51.47 -0.03 -5.93
CA GLY A 115 50.89 -1.18 -5.24
C GLY A 115 49.52 -0.94 -4.60
N ARG A 116 48.84 0.16 -4.90
CA ARG A 116 47.45 0.43 -4.44
C ARG A 116 46.43 -0.10 -5.44
N LEU A 117 45.27 -0.58 -4.97
CA LEU A 117 44.15 -0.89 -5.87
C LEU A 117 43.76 0.34 -6.70
N TYR A 118 43.26 0.12 -7.91
CA TYR A 118 42.61 1.19 -8.68
C TYR A 118 41.40 1.73 -7.93
N ALA A 119 41.15 3.03 -8.03
CA ALA A 119 40.12 3.74 -7.24
C ALA A 119 38.69 3.18 -7.41
N THR A 120 38.40 2.49 -8.52
CA THR A 120 37.11 1.85 -8.78
C THR A 120 36.97 0.45 -8.18
N GLN A 121 38.01 -0.06 -7.51
CA GLN A 121 38.08 -1.41 -6.96
C GLN A 121 38.16 -1.36 -5.44
N ARG A 122 37.62 -2.41 -4.79
CA ARG A 122 37.55 -2.53 -3.33
C ARG A 122 38.13 -3.84 -2.86
N GLU A 123 38.80 -3.82 -1.72
CA GLU A 123 39.30 -5.05 -1.10
C GLU A 123 38.24 -5.77 -0.26
N CYS A 124 37.35 -5.00 0.37
CA CYS A 124 36.27 -5.46 1.24
C CYS A 124 34.91 -4.95 0.73
N ASP A 125 33.85 -5.67 1.10
CA ASP A 125 32.48 -5.20 0.93
C ASP A 125 32.28 -3.89 1.71
N GLU A 126 31.39 -3.05 1.21
CA GLU A 126 30.90 -1.88 1.95
C GLU A 126 30.12 -2.35 3.18
N THR A 127 30.42 -1.77 4.34
CA THR A 127 29.66 -2.11 5.56
C THR A 127 28.26 -1.50 5.51
N PRO A 128 27.29 -2.01 6.30
CA PRO A 128 25.97 -1.39 6.40
C PRO A 128 26.01 0.10 6.77
N GLU A 129 26.96 0.52 7.62
CA GLU A 129 27.14 1.90 8.06
C GLU A 129 27.70 2.78 6.94
N GLU A 130 28.70 2.30 6.20
CA GLU A 130 29.23 3.00 5.02
C GLU A 130 28.16 3.15 3.94
N TYR A 131 27.41 2.07 3.67
CA TYR A 131 26.30 2.08 2.75
C TYR A 131 25.20 3.06 3.18
N GLY A 132 24.84 3.06 4.47
CA GLY A 132 23.88 3.99 5.04
C GLY A 132 24.31 5.44 4.93
N ALA A 133 25.60 5.74 5.17
CA ALA A 133 26.16 7.08 5.00
C ALA A 133 26.08 7.54 3.54
N ARG A 134 26.49 6.67 2.60
CA ARG A 134 26.38 6.96 1.16
C ARG A 134 24.95 7.15 0.70
N LEU A 135 24.03 6.34 1.22
CA LEU A 135 22.61 6.48 0.94
C LEU A 135 22.03 7.78 1.48
N LEU A 136 22.42 8.19 2.69
CA LEU A 136 22.01 9.47 3.26
C LEU A 136 22.53 10.65 2.43
N THR A 137 23.79 10.59 1.97
CA THR A 137 24.34 11.58 1.04
C THR A 137 23.53 11.62 -0.25
N ASP A 138 23.24 10.48 -0.86
CA ASP A 138 22.48 10.40 -2.12
C ASP A 138 21.06 10.97 -1.98
N ILE A 139 20.38 10.67 -0.87
CA ILE A 139 19.07 11.24 -0.53
C ILE A 139 19.16 12.76 -0.35
N GLY A 140 20.21 13.24 0.33
CA GLY A 140 20.43 14.67 0.55
C GLY A 140 20.77 15.45 -0.72
N GLU A 141 21.48 14.83 -1.66
CA GLU A 141 21.82 15.43 -2.95
C GLU A 141 20.65 15.46 -3.94
N ARG A 142 19.73 14.49 -3.83
CA ARG A 142 18.62 14.33 -4.79
C ARG A 142 17.27 14.10 -4.09
N PRO A 143 16.82 14.97 -3.17
CA PRO A 143 15.62 14.72 -2.38
C PRO A 143 14.36 14.50 -3.23
N ASP A 144 14.20 15.22 -4.34
CA ASP A 144 13.06 15.08 -5.26
C ASP A 144 13.02 13.73 -5.99
N TYR A 145 14.14 13.01 -6.06
CA TYR A 145 14.17 11.65 -6.58
C TYR A 145 13.53 10.65 -5.61
N TYR A 146 13.63 10.93 -4.31
CA TYR A 146 13.19 10.03 -3.23
C TYR A 146 11.81 10.39 -2.69
N PHE A 147 11.48 11.67 -2.61
CA PHE A 147 10.28 12.14 -1.94
C PHE A 147 9.41 12.92 -2.91
N GLN A 148 8.16 12.51 -3.02
CA GLN A 148 7.15 13.22 -3.79
C GLN A 148 5.87 13.32 -2.99
N ARG A 149 5.30 14.53 -2.98
CA ARG A 149 4.03 14.83 -2.32
C ARG A 149 3.06 15.37 -3.34
N ARG A 150 1.85 14.81 -3.43
CA ARG A 150 0.83 15.26 -4.39
C ARG A 150 -0.58 15.17 -3.84
N GLU A 151 -1.37 16.18 -4.15
CA GLU A 151 -2.82 16.14 -3.99
C GLU A 151 -3.45 15.35 -5.14
N VAL A 152 -4.34 14.42 -4.78
CA VAL A 152 -5.18 13.64 -5.68
C VAL A 152 -6.63 13.86 -5.25
N PRO A 153 -7.36 14.79 -5.90
CA PRO A 153 -8.75 15.04 -5.56
C PRO A 153 -9.65 13.86 -5.95
N ARG A 154 -10.76 13.71 -5.23
CA ARG A 154 -11.86 12.81 -5.58
C ARG A 154 -13.12 13.61 -5.88
N LEU A 155 -13.60 13.50 -7.10
CA LEU A 155 -14.85 14.12 -7.53
C LEU A 155 -16.03 13.32 -6.98
N GLU A 156 -17.16 14.00 -6.76
CA GLU A 156 -18.36 13.35 -6.20
C GLU A 156 -18.88 12.21 -7.09
N ASP A 157 -18.78 12.34 -8.41
CA ASP A 157 -19.17 11.28 -9.35
C ASP A 157 -18.25 10.04 -9.23
N GLU A 158 -16.96 10.24 -8.98
CA GLU A 158 -16.02 9.12 -8.74
C GLU A 158 -16.33 8.42 -7.41
N LEU A 159 -16.72 9.18 -6.38
CA LEU A 159 -17.15 8.62 -5.10
C LEU A 159 -18.47 7.85 -5.24
N ALA A 160 -19.41 8.35 -6.05
CA ALA A 160 -20.67 7.67 -6.35
C ALA A 160 -20.44 6.37 -7.13
N GLU A 161 -19.59 6.38 -8.16
CA GLU A 161 -19.20 5.19 -8.92
C GLU A 161 -18.57 4.15 -8.00
N PHE A 162 -17.60 4.55 -7.17
CA PHE A 162 -16.97 3.66 -6.21
C PHE A 162 -17.97 3.02 -5.24
N GLN A 163 -18.99 3.74 -4.78
CA GLN A 163 -20.05 3.16 -3.95
C GLN A 163 -20.88 2.11 -4.70
N ALA A 164 -21.12 2.30 -6.00
CA ALA A 164 -21.79 1.32 -6.86
C ALA A 164 -20.92 0.08 -7.07
N GLU A 165 -19.62 0.23 -7.30
CA GLU A 165 -18.65 -0.85 -7.41
C GLU A 165 -18.59 -1.68 -6.12
N LEU A 166 -18.48 -1.03 -4.95
CA LEU A 166 -18.51 -1.71 -3.66
C LEU A 166 -19.80 -2.53 -3.46
N TRP A 167 -20.94 -1.98 -3.85
CA TRP A 167 -22.21 -2.70 -3.80
C TRP A 167 -22.24 -3.89 -4.75
N GLN A 168 -21.64 -3.77 -5.94
CA GLN A 168 -21.49 -4.88 -6.89
C GLN A 168 -20.62 -6.00 -6.33
N GLN A 169 -19.48 -5.66 -5.72
CA GLN A 169 -18.60 -6.64 -5.08
C GLN A 169 -19.31 -7.37 -3.93
N ALA A 170 -20.10 -6.66 -3.12
CA ALA A 170 -20.91 -7.27 -2.07
C ALA A 170 -21.94 -8.28 -2.60
N LYS A 171 -22.57 -8.00 -3.74
CA LYS A 171 -23.48 -8.96 -4.41
C LYS A 171 -22.74 -10.21 -4.87
N GLN A 172 -21.55 -10.06 -5.45
CA GLN A 172 -20.71 -11.20 -5.86
C GLN A 172 -20.31 -12.07 -4.66
N LEU A 173 -19.94 -11.44 -3.53
CA LEU A 173 -19.62 -12.14 -2.28
C LEU A 173 -20.83 -12.91 -1.73
N LEU A 174 -22.03 -12.35 -1.79
CA LEU A 174 -23.25 -13.05 -1.38
C LEU A 174 -23.57 -14.25 -2.27
N ASP A 175 -23.38 -14.10 -3.57
CA ASP A 175 -23.58 -15.20 -4.52
C ASP A 175 -22.60 -16.35 -4.25
N ALA A 176 -21.32 -16.04 -4.06
CA ALA A 176 -20.29 -17.02 -3.72
C ALA A 176 -20.60 -17.75 -2.41
N ARG A 177 -21.02 -17.02 -1.36
CA ARG A 177 -21.44 -17.59 -0.07
C ARG A 177 -22.67 -18.47 -0.20
N ARG A 178 -23.68 -18.04 -0.97
CA ARG A 178 -24.93 -18.79 -1.19
C ARG A 178 -24.65 -20.13 -1.85
N HIS A 179 -23.78 -20.16 -2.85
CA HIS A 179 -23.51 -21.36 -3.64
C HIS A 179 -22.31 -22.18 -3.13
N GLY A 180 -21.55 -21.66 -2.16
CA GLY A 180 -20.32 -22.29 -1.68
C GLY A 180 -19.26 -22.44 -2.76
N ARG A 181 -19.25 -21.53 -3.75
CA ARG A 181 -18.36 -21.58 -4.92
C ARG A 181 -17.60 -20.28 -5.06
N TRP A 182 -16.29 -20.39 -5.18
CA TRP A 182 -15.35 -19.27 -5.25
C TRP A 182 -14.54 -19.42 -6.53
N PHE A 183 -14.76 -18.52 -7.49
CA PHE A 183 -14.03 -18.56 -8.76
C PHE A 183 -12.58 -18.12 -8.55
N ARG A 184 -11.67 -18.68 -9.34
CA ARG A 184 -10.25 -18.32 -9.31
C ARG A 184 -10.01 -17.13 -10.24
N ASN A 185 -9.13 -16.23 -9.84
CA ASN A 185 -8.60 -15.18 -10.71
C ASN A 185 -7.11 -15.46 -10.96
N ILE A 186 -6.81 -16.37 -11.90
CA ILE A 186 -5.46 -16.88 -12.15
C ILE A 186 -4.74 -15.94 -13.10
N HIS A 187 -3.69 -15.29 -12.62
CA HIS A 187 -2.82 -14.45 -13.43
C HIS A 187 -1.40 -14.44 -12.85
N ARG A 188 -0.37 -14.21 -13.70
CA ARG A 188 1.04 -14.20 -13.25
C ARG A 188 1.28 -13.26 -12.08
N PHE A 189 0.69 -12.07 -12.12
CA PHE A 189 0.86 -11.05 -11.07
C PHE A 189 -0.05 -11.26 -9.86
N THR A 190 -1.09 -12.09 -9.95
CA THR A 190 -1.95 -12.42 -8.81
C THR A 190 -1.41 -13.65 -8.08
N CYS A 191 -0.93 -14.65 -8.81
CA CYS A 191 -0.45 -15.90 -8.24
C CYS A 191 1.01 -15.79 -7.74
N GLY A 192 1.86 -14.97 -8.37
CA GLY A 192 3.30 -14.93 -8.06
C GLY A 192 3.66 -14.44 -6.65
N THR A 193 2.75 -13.73 -5.97
CA THR A 193 2.96 -13.20 -4.61
C THR A 193 1.90 -13.69 -3.62
N CYS A 194 0.99 -14.57 -4.04
CA CYS A 194 -0.10 -15.04 -3.19
C CYS A 194 0.40 -16.14 -2.24
N GLU A 195 0.25 -15.94 -0.94
CA GLU A 195 0.62 -16.92 0.11
C GLU A 195 -0.17 -18.23 0.02
N PHE A 196 -1.31 -18.22 -0.69
CA PHE A 196 -2.15 -19.39 -0.93
C PHE A 196 -1.94 -20.04 -2.31
N ALA A 197 -0.94 -19.58 -3.08
CA ALA A 197 -0.71 -20.04 -4.46
C ALA A 197 -0.52 -21.55 -4.54
N ASP A 198 0.27 -22.14 -3.64
CA ASP A 198 0.53 -23.58 -3.65
C ASP A 198 -0.76 -24.39 -3.44
N LEU A 199 -1.63 -23.99 -2.51
CA LEU A 199 -2.92 -24.65 -2.32
C LEU A 199 -3.82 -24.50 -3.55
N CYS A 200 -3.90 -23.28 -4.08
CA CYS A 200 -4.80 -22.95 -5.19
C CYS A 200 -4.37 -23.64 -6.50
N LEU A 201 -3.08 -23.56 -6.85
CA LEU A 201 -2.52 -24.06 -8.11
C LEU A 201 -2.41 -25.58 -8.13
N ASN A 202 -2.23 -26.23 -6.97
CA ASN A 202 -2.28 -27.70 -6.86
C ASN A 202 -3.71 -28.24 -6.69
N GLY A 203 -4.73 -27.38 -6.71
CA GLY A 203 -6.12 -27.81 -6.61
C GLY A 203 -6.48 -28.45 -5.26
N VAL A 204 -5.76 -28.10 -4.20
CA VAL A 204 -6.02 -28.61 -2.84
C VAL A 204 -7.41 -28.16 -2.40
N ARG A 205 -8.24 -29.11 -1.97
CA ARG A 205 -9.56 -28.82 -1.39
C ARG A 205 -9.41 -28.57 0.11
N VAL A 206 -9.73 -27.35 0.54
CA VAL A 206 -9.76 -26.98 1.96
C VAL A 206 -11.12 -27.31 2.54
N VAL A 207 -11.13 -28.07 3.64
CA VAL A 207 -12.35 -28.38 4.39
C VAL A 207 -12.64 -27.22 5.34
N PRO A 208 -13.87 -26.65 5.34
CA PRO A 208 -14.23 -25.59 6.28
C PRO A 208 -13.98 -26.01 7.73
N GLY A 209 -13.30 -25.15 8.50
CA GLY A 209 -12.96 -25.42 9.90
C GLY A 209 -11.67 -26.22 10.11
N THR A 210 -10.98 -26.65 9.06
CA THR A 210 -9.68 -27.34 9.17
C THR A 210 -8.62 -26.61 8.35
N ALA A 211 -7.59 -26.12 9.04
CA ALA A 211 -6.48 -25.44 8.40
C ALA A 211 -5.55 -26.46 7.69
N PRO A 212 -5.15 -26.21 6.43
CA PRO A 212 -4.07 -26.98 5.80
C PRO A 212 -2.75 -26.84 6.55
N SER A 213 -1.82 -27.79 6.33
CA SER A 213 -0.47 -27.72 6.91
C SER A 213 0.21 -26.39 6.59
N GLY A 214 0.77 -25.72 7.61
CA GLY A 214 1.41 -24.41 7.48
C GLY A 214 0.46 -23.21 7.55
N PHE A 215 -0.85 -23.45 7.70
CA PHE A 215 -1.86 -22.40 7.86
C PHE A 215 -2.56 -22.52 9.22
N GLN A 216 -3.17 -21.41 9.65
CA GLN A 216 -4.03 -21.36 10.84
C GLN A 216 -5.34 -20.64 10.52
N ILE A 217 -6.41 -21.03 11.20
CA ILE A 217 -7.69 -20.30 11.16
C ILE A 217 -7.66 -19.29 12.30
N LEU A 218 -7.71 -18.00 11.98
CA LEU A 218 -7.76 -16.94 12.97
C LEU A 218 -9.17 -16.80 13.54
N SER A 219 -9.26 -16.58 14.85
CA SER A 219 -10.52 -16.27 15.54
C SER A 219 -10.97 -14.83 15.31
N ASP A 220 -10.01 -13.90 15.23
CA ASP A 220 -10.21 -12.54 14.74
C ASP A 220 -9.56 -12.41 13.37
N VAL A 221 -10.37 -12.23 12.33
CA VAL A 221 -9.90 -12.08 10.95
C VAL A 221 -9.38 -10.66 10.65
N HIS A 222 -9.67 -9.69 11.52
CA HIS A 222 -9.28 -8.28 11.35
C HIS A 222 -8.72 -7.69 12.66
N PRO A 223 -7.64 -8.27 13.22
CA PRO A 223 -7.04 -7.76 14.46
C PRO A 223 -6.64 -6.28 14.38
N GLU A 224 -6.28 -5.80 13.19
CA GLU A 224 -5.95 -4.41 12.89
C GLU A 224 -7.13 -3.44 13.06
N LEU A 225 -8.37 -3.95 13.13
CA LEU A 225 -9.60 -3.16 13.33
C LEU A 225 -10.22 -3.35 14.72
N SER A 226 -9.51 -4.07 15.60
CA SER A 226 -9.94 -4.40 16.97
C SER A 226 -9.17 -3.61 18.02
N ALA A 227 -7.95 -3.18 17.73
CA ALA A 227 -7.13 -2.34 18.61
C ALA A 227 -7.51 -0.85 18.44
N GLY A 228 -8.54 -0.41 19.15
CA GLY A 228 -8.78 1.00 19.43
C GLY A 228 -8.31 1.30 20.85
N ASP A 229 -7.54 2.38 21.00
CA ASP A 229 -6.98 2.96 22.23
C ASP A 229 -5.61 2.39 22.66
N ASP A 230 -4.55 2.80 21.96
CA ASP A 230 -3.22 3.00 22.57
C ASP A 230 -2.39 3.99 21.71
N GLN A 231 -2.77 5.28 21.78
CA GLN A 231 -1.90 6.48 21.84
C GLN A 231 -2.71 7.77 21.71
#